data_AF-D2RFD6-F1
#
_entry.id   AF-D2RFD6-F1
#
_cell.length_a   1.000
_cell.length_b   1.000
_cell.length_c   1.000
_cell.angle_alpha   90.00
_cell.angle_beta   90.00
_cell.angle_gamma   90.00
#
_symmetry.space_group_name_H-M   'P 1'
#
loop_
_entity.id
_entity.type
_entity.pdbx_description
1 polymer ?
#
loop_
_entity_poly.entity_id
_entity_poly.type
_entity_poly.pdbx_seq_one_letter_code
_entity_poly.pdbx_strand_id
1 'polypeptide(L)'
;MELLVTKKEVLEYKKLEVISQIASVKSKIELFESKYGCKFEEFEKNLKAKQEENFEEWDDYIEWKAYVRTLKELEEKLREIEDAKDIRIA
;
A
#
# COMPACT_ATOMS: atom_id res chain seq x y z
N MET A 1 37.29 1.26 -1.99
CA MET A 1 36.44 0.16 -2.48
C MET A 1 35.43 0.81 -3.41
N GLU A 2 35.55 0.60 -4.72
CA GLU A 2 34.60 1.12 -5.70
C GLU A 2 33.46 0.11 -5.86
N LEU A 3 32.22 0.59 -5.77
CA LEU A 3 31.01 -0.23 -5.87
C LEU A 3 30.45 -0.05 -7.28
N LEU A 4 30.68 -1.05 -8.14
CA LEU A 4 30.13 -1.08 -9.49
C LEU A 4 28.69 -1.61 -9.42
N VAL A 5 27.72 -0.76 -9.73
CA VAL A 5 26.29 -1.12 -9.74
C VAL A 5 25.72 -0.82 -11.12
N THR A 6 25.05 -1.80 -11.71
CA THR A 6 24.35 -1.66 -12.98
C THR A 6 22.95 -1.05 -12.80
N LYS A 7 22.43 -0.41 -13.84
CA LYS A 7 21.04 0.11 -13.85
C LYS A 7 20.01 -0.99 -13.50
N LYS A 8 20.26 -2.22 -13.93
CA LYS A 8 19.40 -3.37 -13.65
C LYS A 8 19.35 -3.68 -12.15
N GLU A 9 20.51 -3.73 -11.49
CA GLU A 9 20.61 -3.98 -10.05
C GLU A 9 19.92 -2.87 -9.24
N VAL A 10 20.06 -1.60 -9.65
CA VAL A 10 19.33 -0.49 -9.03
C VAL A 10 17.81 -0.65 -9.17
N LEU A 11 17.32 -1.06 -10.34
CA LEU A 11 15.89 -1.27 -10.57
C LEU A 11 15.34 -2.48 -9.79
N GLU A 12 16.11 -3.56 -9.67
CA GLU A 12 15.74 -4.73 -8.86
C GLU A 12 15.70 -4.39 -7.37
N TYR A 13 16.67 -3.63 -6.88
CA TYR A 13 16.65 -3.14 -5.50
C TYR A 13 15.44 -2.26 -5.21
N LYS A 14 15.15 -1.28 -6.09
CA LYS A 14 13.94 -0.44 -5.96
C LYS A 14 12.65 -1.26 -5.98
N LYS A 15 12.58 -2.29 -6.84
CA LYS A 15 11.44 -3.20 -6.86
C LYS A 15 11.26 -3.92 -5.53
N LEU A 16 12.34 -4.47 -4.96
CA LEU A 16 12.31 -5.15 -3.67
C LEU A 16 11.89 -4.21 -2.54
N GLU A 17 12.37 -2.96 -2.55
CA GLU A 17 11.99 -1.95 -1.58
C GLU A 17 10.48 -1.68 -1.62
N VAL A 18 9.91 -1.47 -2.81
CA VAL A 18 8.47 -1.25 -2.99
C VAL A 18 7.66 -2.47 -2.55
N ILE A 19 8.08 -3.68 -2.91
CA ILE A 19 7.42 -4.93 -2.48
C ILE A 19 7.43 -5.06 -0.95
N SER A 20 8.54 -4.73 -0.30
CA SER A 20 8.64 -4.76 1.16
C SER A 20 7.70 -3.76 1.83
N GLN A 21 7.53 -2.58 1.24
CA GLN A 21 6.57 -1.57 1.72
C GLN A 21 5.13 -2.05 1.52
N ILE A 22 4.82 -2.65 0.37
CA ILE A 22 3.49 -3.24 0.10
C ILE A 22 3.16 -4.31 1.15
N ALA A 23 4.08 -5.22 1.44
CA ALA A 23 3.86 -6.27 2.44
C ALA A 23 3.57 -5.70 3.83
N SER A 24 4.32 -4.66 4.23
CA SER A 24 4.11 -3.97 5.50
C SER A 24 2.74 -3.30 5.58
N VAL A 25 2.33 -2.59 4.52
CA VAL A 25 1.03 -1.90 4.45
C VAL A 25 -0.13 -2.88 4.40
N LYS A 26 0.00 -3.99 3.65
CA LYS A 26 -1.02 -5.06 3.62
C LYS A 26 -1.21 -5.67 5.00
N SER A 27 -0.13 -5.94 5.73
CA SER A 27 -0.21 -6.43 7.11
C SER A 27 -0.98 -5.46 8.02
N LYS A 28 -0.80 -4.14 7.85
CA LYS A 28 -1.56 -3.14 8.60
C LYS A 28 -3.04 -3.15 8.25
N ILE A 29 -3.38 -3.27 6.97
CA ILE A 29 -4.78 -3.41 6.51
C ILE A 29 -5.42 -4.67 7.10
N GLU A 30 -4.72 -5.81 7.05
CA GLU A 30 -5.21 -7.08 7.61
C GLU A 30 -5.47 -7.02 9.12
N LEU A 31 -4.69 -6.22 9.86
CA LEU A 31 -4.96 -5.99 11.29
C LEU A 31 -6.29 -5.27 11.51
N PHE A 32 -6.63 -4.26 10.69
CA PHE A 32 -7.93 -3.61 10.76
C PHE A 32 -9.07 -4.52 10.29
N GLU A 33 -8.86 -5.29 9.22
CA GLU A 33 -9.84 -6.29 8.76
C GLU A 33 -10.12 -7.33 9.84
N SER A 34 -9.08 -7.73 10.59
CA SER A 34 -9.22 -8.64 11.74
C SER A 34 -9.90 -7.97 12.94
N LYS A 35 -9.60 -6.69 13.22
CA LYS A 35 -10.22 -5.91 14.30
C LYS A 35 -11.73 -5.76 14.09
N TYR A 36 -12.15 -5.48 12.86
CA TYR A 36 -13.55 -5.21 12.52
C TYR A 36 -14.30 -6.37 11.87
N GLY A 37 -13.60 -7.45 11.49
CA GLY A 37 -14.19 -8.63 10.87
C GLY A 37 -14.80 -8.39 9.48
N CYS A 38 -14.40 -7.31 8.80
CA CYS A 38 -14.95 -6.93 7.49
C CYS A 38 -13.89 -6.22 6.65
N LYS A 39 -14.17 -6.02 5.35
CA LYS A 39 -13.28 -5.24 4.48
C LYS A 39 -13.46 -3.75 4.67
N PHE A 40 -12.47 -2.96 4.25
CA PHE A 40 -12.49 -1.49 4.35
C PHE A 40 -13.77 -0.87 3.78
N GLU A 41 -14.25 -1.33 2.63
CA GLU A 41 -15.45 -0.79 1.99
C GLU A 41 -16.73 -1.04 2.81
N GLU A 42 -16.81 -2.18 3.50
CA GLU A 42 -17.93 -2.53 4.36
C GLU A 42 -17.86 -1.72 5.65
N PHE A 43 -16.67 -1.59 6.23
CA PHE A 43 -16.42 -0.74 7.38
C PHE A 43 -16.81 0.72 7.10
N GLU A 44 -16.40 1.28 5.95
CA GLU A 44 -16.76 2.65 5.57
C GLU A 44 -18.28 2.84 5.45
N LYS A 45 -18.99 1.88 4.85
CA LYS A 45 -20.46 1.93 4.73
C LYS A 45 -21.14 1.88 6.10
N ASN A 46 -20.68 0.97 6.96
CA ASN A 46 -21.23 0.80 8.30
C ASN A 46 -20.98 2.05 9.17
N LEU A 47 -19.78 2.62 9.11
CA LEU A 47 -19.41 3.83 9.85
C LEU A 47 -20.31 5.01 9.45
N LYS A 48 -20.53 5.23 8.14
CA LYS A 48 -21.39 6.31 7.63
C LYS A 48 -22.88 6.10 7.90
N ALA A 49 -23.32 4.86 8.09
CA ALA A 49 -24.71 4.51 8.37
C ALA A 49 -25.07 4.59 9.87
N LYS A 50 -24.08 4.64 10.76
CA LYS A 50 -24.29 4.80 12.20
C LYS A 50 -24.85 6.18 12.51
N GLN A 51 -25.84 6.23 13.41
CA GLN A 51 -26.38 7.49 13.94
C GLN A 51 -25.52 8.08 15.05
N GLU A 52 -24.78 7.25 15.78
CA GLU A 52 -23.90 7.66 16.86
C GLU A 52 -22.45 7.62 16.39
N GLU A 53 -21.76 8.75 16.50
CA GLU A 53 -20.34 8.86 16.14
C GLU A 53 -19.46 8.27 17.24
N ASN A 54 -18.65 7.28 16.87
CA ASN A 54 -17.58 6.79 17.72
C ASN A 54 -16.24 7.32 17.19
N PHE A 55 -15.61 8.20 17.96
CA PHE A 55 -14.33 8.83 17.59
C PHE A 55 -13.22 7.81 17.35
N GLU A 56 -13.18 6.70 18.10
CA GLU A 56 -12.19 5.65 17.90
C GLU A 56 -12.36 5.00 16.51
N GLU A 57 -13.60 4.72 16.10
CA GLU A 57 -13.88 4.13 14.78
C GLU A 57 -13.58 5.12 13.64
N TRP A 58 -13.75 6.42 13.88
CA TRP A 58 -13.38 7.45 12.92
C TRP A 58 -11.85 7.61 12.79
N ASP A 59 -11.11 7.54 13.89
CA ASP A 59 -9.65 7.56 13.88
C ASP A 59 -9.10 6.32 13.14
N ASP A 60 -9.61 5.13 13.47
CA ASP A 60 -9.26 3.89 12.80
C ASP A 60 -9.61 3.94 11.30
N TYR A 61 -10.75 4.53 10.93
CA TYR A 61 -11.12 4.75 9.52
C TYR A 61 -10.14 5.64 8.78
N ILE A 62 -9.71 6.75 9.38
CA ILE A 62 -8.76 7.69 8.76
C ILE A 62 -7.41 6.98 8.56
N GLU A 63 -6.93 6.25 9.57
CA GLU A 63 -5.68 5.50 9.47
C GLU A 63 -5.76 4.40 8.41
N TRP A 64 -6.82 3.59 8.44
CA TRP A 64 -7.02 2.52 7.49
C TRP A 64 -7.16 3.04 6.05
N LYS A 65 -7.91 4.13 5.85
CA LYS A 65 -8.04 4.78 4.54
C LYS A 65 -6.69 5.27 4.01
N ALA A 66 -5.82 5.79 4.88
CA ALA A 66 -4.48 6.17 4.50
C ALA A 66 -3.67 4.96 4.01
N TYR A 67 -3.71 3.83 4.72
CA TYR A 67 -3.03 2.61 4.28
C TYR A 67 -3.56 2.07 2.95
N VAL A 68 -4.89 2.04 2.74
CA VAL A 68 -5.48 1.61 1.47
C VAL A 68 -5.01 2.48 0.31
N ARG A 69 -4.94 3.80 0.53
CA ARG A 69 -4.40 4.73 -0.46
C ARG A 69 -2.91 4.51 -0.72
N THR A 70 -2.10 4.38 0.33
CA THR A 70 -0.67 4.10 0.21
C THR A 70 -0.42 2.80 -0.54
N LEU A 71 -1.22 1.75 -0.27
CA LEU A 71 -1.13 0.49 -0.99
C LEU A 71 -1.32 0.70 -2.51
N LYS A 72 -2.37 1.45 -2.89
CA LYS A 72 -2.63 1.76 -4.31
C LYS A 72 -1.47 2.52 -4.95
N GLU A 73 -0.93 3.54 -4.28
CA GLU A 73 0.20 4.32 -4.77
C GLU A 73 1.47 3.47 -4.92
N LEU A 74 1.72 2.52 -4.01
CA LEU A 74 2.84 1.59 -4.09
C LEU A 74 2.66 0.57 -5.23
N GLU A 75 1.45 0.08 -5.45
CA GLU A 75 1.12 -0.83 -6.57
C GLU A 75 1.23 -0.12 -7.93
N GLU A 76 0.95 1.18 -8.00
CA GLU A 76 1.20 2.01 -9.19
C GLU A 76 2.71 2.20 -9.41
N LYS A 77 3.47 2.57 -8.37
CA LYS A 77 4.95 2.66 -8.46
C LYS A 77 5.61 1.35 -8.88
N LEU A 78 5.11 0.22 -8.39
CA LEU A 78 5.62 -1.09 -8.77
C LEU A 78 5.42 -1.34 -10.27
N ARG A 79 4.24 -1.02 -10.80
CA ARG A 79 3.94 -1.12 -12.24
C ARG A 79 4.84 -0.22 -13.07
N GLU A 80 5.06 1.02 -12.67
CA GLU A 80 5.98 1.93 -13.36
C GLU A 80 7.42 1.39 -13.43
N ILE A 81 7.89 0.76 -12.34
CA ILE A 81 9.22 0.12 -12.31
C ILE A 81 9.29 -1.10 -13.23
N GLU A 82 8.20 -1.86 -13.36
CA GLU A 82 8.10 -3.00 -14.26
C GLU A 82 8.03 -2.56 -15.72
N ASP A 83 7.18 -1.58 -16.06
CA ASP A 83 7.06 -1.01 -17.40
C ASP A 83 8.36 -0.34 -17.87
N ALA A 84 9.09 0.30 -16.95
CA ALA A 84 10.40 0.89 -17.24
C ALA A 84 11.46 -0.14 -17.67
N LYS A 85 11.24 -1.45 -17.42
CA LYS A 85 12.11 -2.52 -17.94
C LYS A 85 11.82 -2.86 -19.41
N ASP A 86 10.64 -2.55 -19.92
CA ASP A 86 10.20 -2.88 -21.29
C ASP A 86 10.51 -1.78 -22.33
N ILE A 87 11.02 -0.62 -21.91
CA ILE A 87 11.44 0.44 -22.83
C ILE A 87 12.76 0.05 -23.51
N ARG A 88 12.68 -0.52 -24.72
CA ARG A 88 13.80 -0.62 -25.65
C ARG A 88 14.05 0.75 -26.28
N ILE A 89 15.17 1.38 -25.93
CA ILE A 89 15.68 2.54 -26.65
C ILE A 89 16.27 2.01 -27.97
N ALA A 90 15.67 2.41 -29.10
CA ALA A 90 16.18 2.13 -30.44
C ALA A 90 17.35 3.05 -30.80
#